data_AF-A0A838TIP0-F1
#
_entry.id   AF-A0A838TIP0-F1
#
_cell.length_a   1.000
_cell.length_b   1.000
_cell.length_c   1.000
_cell.angle_alpha   90.00
_cell.angle_beta   90.00
_cell.angle_gamma   90.00
#
_symmetry.space_group_name_H-M   'P 1'
#
loop_
_entity.id
_entity.type
_entity.pdbx_description
1 polymer ?
#
loop_
_entity_poly.entity_id
_entity_poly.type
_entity_poly.pdbx_seq_one_letter_code
_entity_poly.pdbx_strand_id
1 'polypeptide(L)'
;MPAKEDKRVSTKATTIVGLAVMCSRVLGLIREMVIAALFGASTNMDAFLTAFRAPNMLRDLFAEGALSTAFVTTFSRRIATEGDQSAWNLASKVATLTLVFMSALTLLGILFAPFVIGILAPGFPAEKAALTITL
;
A
#
# COMPACT_ATOMS: atom_id res chain seq x y z
N MET A 1 -0.12 -34.82 -30.60
CA MET A 1 -0.27 -34.34 -29.20
C MET A 1 0.58 -33.09 -29.05
N PRO A 2 0.00 -31.89 -28.89
CA PRO A 2 0.78 -30.65 -28.86
C PRO A 2 1.58 -30.55 -27.56
N ALA A 3 2.81 -30.07 -27.70
CA ALA A 3 3.85 -30.00 -26.69
C ALA A 3 3.46 -29.12 -25.50
N LYS A 4 3.83 -29.59 -24.31
CA LYS A 4 3.70 -28.89 -23.03
C LYS A 4 4.66 -27.70 -23.05
N GLU A 5 4.12 -26.50 -23.20
CA GLU A 5 4.89 -25.26 -23.21
C GLU A 5 5.46 -25.01 -21.80
N ASP A 6 6.78 -25.19 -21.66
CA ASP A 6 7.51 -25.07 -20.42
C ASP A 6 7.57 -23.59 -20.02
N LYS A 7 6.68 -23.16 -19.11
CA LYS A 7 6.72 -21.82 -18.47
C LYS A 7 7.98 -21.73 -17.60
N ARG A 8 9.15 -21.54 -18.23
CA ARG A 8 10.37 -21.15 -17.52
C ARG A 8 10.18 -19.74 -16.98
N VAL A 9 9.73 -19.65 -15.73
CA VAL A 9 9.81 -18.43 -14.93
C VAL A 9 11.25 -17.93 -15.02
N SER A 10 11.42 -16.71 -15.55
CA SER A 10 12.75 -16.11 -15.76
C SER A 10 13.43 -15.92 -14.40
N THR A 11 14.37 -16.79 -14.04
CA THR A 11 15.11 -16.77 -12.77
C THR A 11 15.70 -15.38 -12.47
N LYS A 12 16.10 -14.64 -13.52
CA LYS A 12 16.62 -13.28 -13.39
C LYS A 12 15.57 -12.28 -12.88
N ALA A 13 14.35 -12.34 -13.42
CA ALA A 13 13.27 -11.44 -13.02
C ALA A 13 12.85 -11.70 -11.56
N THR A 14 12.72 -12.97 -11.18
CA THR A 14 12.41 -13.35 -9.79
C THR A 14 13.46 -12.86 -8.81
N THR A 15 14.76 -13.00 -9.15
CA THR A 15 15.86 -12.51 -8.29
C THR A 15 15.83 -10.99 -8.14
N ILE A 16 15.61 -10.24 -9.22
CA ILE A 16 15.55 -8.77 -9.19
C ILE A 16 14.39 -8.30 -8.31
N VAL A 17 13.20 -8.86 -8.50
CA VAL A 17 12.01 -8.52 -7.70
C VAL A 17 12.23 -8.90 -6.23
N GLY A 18 12.79 -10.08 -5.96
CA GLY A 18 13.11 -10.53 -4.60
C GLY A 18 14.09 -9.61 -3.88
N LEU A 19 15.14 -9.16 -4.56
CA LEU A 19 16.10 -8.18 -4.03
C LEU A 19 15.41 -6.83 -3.76
N ALA A 20 14.58 -6.35 -4.67
CA ALA A 20 13.84 -5.10 -4.47
C ALA A 20 12.92 -5.17 -3.24
N VAL A 21 12.21 -6.29 -3.05
CA VAL A 21 11.37 -6.52 -1.87
C VAL A 21 12.21 -6.57 -0.59
N MET A 22 13.35 -7.26 -0.60
CA MET A 22 14.25 -7.32 0.56
C MET A 22 14.79 -5.94 0.93
N CYS A 23 15.28 -5.17 -0.04
CA CYS A 23 15.73 -3.80 0.19
C CYS A 23 14.61 -2.93 0.77
N SER A 24 13.39 -3.03 0.24
CA SER A 24 12.23 -2.30 0.75
C SER A 24 11.91 -2.67 2.22
N ARG A 25 11.98 -3.95 2.57
CA ARG A 25 11.78 -4.41 3.97
C ARG A 25 12.87 -3.92 4.92
N VAL A 26 14.13 -3.95 4.48
CA VAL A 26 15.25 -3.43 5.29
C VAL A 26 15.09 -1.93 5.53
N LEU A 27 14.72 -1.16 4.50
CA LEU A 27 14.44 0.27 4.66
C LEU A 27 13.24 0.53 5.59
N GLY A 28 12.19 -0.30 5.50
CA GLY A 28 11.05 -0.27 6.42
C GLY A 28 11.46 -0.51 7.88
N LEU A 29 12.31 -1.52 8.12
CA LEU A 29 12.84 -1.81 9.45
C LEU A 29 13.70 -0.66 9.99
N ILE A 30 14.56 -0.08 9.16
CA ILE A 30 15.37 1.09 9.53
C ILE A 30 14.44 2.25 9.90
N ARG A 31 13.39 2.50 9.13
CA ARG A 31 12.39 3.52 9.45
C ARG A 31 11.76 3.27 10.82
N GLU A 32 11.36 2.03 11.11
CA GLU A 32 10.78 1.67 12.42
C GLU A 32 11.79 1.91 13.56
N MET A 33 13.06 1.52 13.38
CA MET A 33 14.12 1.76 14.37
C MET A 33 14.37 3.25 14.60
N VAL A 34 14.38 4.06 13.53
CA VAL A 34 14.55 5.52 13.63
C VAL A 34 13.37 6.14 14.39
N ILE A 35 12.14 5.77 14.05
CA ILE A 35 10.96 6.28 14.75
C ILE A 35 11.01 5.86 16.23
N ALA A 36 11.35 4.60 16.53
CA ALA A 36 11.48 4.14 17.91
C ALA A 36 12.60 4.86 18.68
N ALA A 37 13.73 5.17 18.04
CA ALA A 37 14.83 5.91 18.65
C ALA A 37 14.47 7.39 18.89
N LEU A 38 13.70 8.01 18.00
CA LEU A 38 13.29 9.42 18.11
C LEU A 38 12.16 9.62 19.13
N PHE A 39 11.18 8.72 19.18
CA PHE A 39 9.99 8.86 20.03
C PHE A 39 10.05 8.07 21.33
N GLY A 40 10.84 6.99 21.43
CA GLY A 40 10.85 6.08 22.57
C GLY A 40 9.49 5.43 22.85
N ALA A 41 9.32 4.83 24.04
CA ALA A 41 8.02 4.37 24.54
C ALA A 41 7.20 5.55 25.09
N SER A 42 6.83 6.49 24.23
CA SER A 42 6.09 7.70 24.60
C SER A 42 4.66 7.69 24.06
N THR A 43 3.78 8.45 24.70
CA THR A 43 2.40 8.72 24.25
C THR A 43 2.35 9.21 22.79
N ASN A 44 3.41 9.88 22.32
CA ASN A 44 3.53 10.38 20.95
C ASN A 44 3.76 9.25 19.93
N MET A 45 4.49 8.20 20.32
CA MET A 45 4.72 7.02 19.48
C MET A 45 3.40 6.29 19.18
N ASP A 46 2.59 6.06 20.20
CA ASP A 46 1.28 5.42 20.03
C ASP A 46 0.34 6.25 19.15
N ALA A 47 0.36 7.57 19.32
CA ALA A 47 -0.42 8.50 18.51
C ALA A 47 0.01 8.44 17.04
N PHE A 48 1.31 8.47 16.78
CA PHE A 48 1.89 8.38 15.45
C PHE A 48 1.59 7.03 14.77
N LEU A 49 1.80 5.91 15.47
CA LEU A 49 1.52 4.58 14.95
C LEU A 49 0.04 4.39 14.63
N THR A 50 -0.85 4.96 15.45
CA THR A 50 -2.30 4.95 15.21
C THR A 50 -2.67 5.78 13.98
N ALA A 51 -2.11 6.99 13.84
CA ALA A 51 -2.32 7.83 12.66
C ALA A 51 -1.86 7.11 11.37
N PHE A 52 -0.70 6.44 11.42
CA PHE A 52 -0.17 5.68 10.30
C PHE A 52 -0.95 4.40 9.95
N ARG A 53 -1.81 3.92 10.84
CA ARG A 53 -2.54 2.66 10.63
C ARG A 53 -3.54 2.75 9.47
N ALA A 54 -4.34 3.82 9.43
CA ALA A 54 -5.34 4.03 8.38
C ALA A 54 -4.72 4.04 6.96
N PRO A 55 -3.69 4.86 6.65
CA PRO A 55 -3.07 4.85 5.33
C PRO A 55 -2.37 3.53 5.01
N ASN A 56 -1.75 2.87 6.00
CA ASN A 56 -1.15 1.54 5.78
C ASN A 56 -2.21 0.50 5.39
N MET A 57 -3.37 0.48 6.06
CA MET A 57 -4.45 -0.44 5.69
C MET A 57 -4.95 -0.22 4.26
N LEU A 58 -5.05 1.05 3.82
CA LEU A 58 -5.42 1.37 2.43
C LEU A 58 -4.34 0.91 1.45
N ARG A 59 -3.07 1.13 1.75
CA ARG A 59 -1.95 0.61 0.95
C ARG A 59 -2.01 -0.92 0.84
N ASP A 60 -2.23 -1.60 1.94
CA ASP A 60 -2.27 -3.06 1.98
C ASP A 60 -3.44 -3.60 1.13
N LEU A 61 -4.59 -2.91 1.12
CA LEU A 61 -5.76 -3.31 0.34
C LEU A 61 -5.60 -3.03 -1.17
N PHE A 62 -5.11 -1.83 -1.53
CA PHE A 62 -5.14 -1.35 -2.91
C PHE A 62 -3.80 -1.47 -3.65
N ALA A 63 -2.65 -1.43 -2.97
CA ALA A 63 -1.34 -1.44 -3.61
C ALA A 63 -0.63 -2.80 -3.52
N GLU A 64 -0.75 -3.50 -2.40
CA GLU A 64 -0.07 -4.79 -2.18
C GLU A 64 -1.02 -6.00 -2.27
N GLY A 65 -2.32 -5.80 -2.03
CA GLY A 65 -3.32 -6.86 -1.91
C GLY A 65 -3.97 -7.33 -3.21
N ALA A 66 -5.28 -7.62 -3.12
CA ALA A 66 -6.04 -8.28 -4.19
C ALA A 66 -6.04 -7.48 -5.51
N LEU A 67 -6.06 -6.14 -5.43
CA LEU A 67 -6.05 -5.28 -6.61
C LEU A 67 -4.77 -5.45 -7.43
N SER A 68 -3.61 -5.53 -6.78
CA SER A 68 -2.31 -5.69 -7.45
C SER A 68 -2.22 -7.04 -8.19
N THR A 69 -2.67 -8.12 -7.54
CA THR A 69 -2.68 -9.46 -8.15
C THR A 69 -3.65 -9.52 -9.33
N ALA A 70 -4.86 -8.96 -9.19
CA ALA A 70 -5.85 -8.90 -10.27
C ALA A 70 -5.37 -8.02 -11.44
N PHE A 71 -4.69 -6.92 -11.14
CA PHE A 71 -4.10 -6.03 -12.13
C PHE A 71 -3.02 -6.73 -12.95
N VAL A 72 -2.00 -7.31 -12.29
CA VAL A 72 -0.89 -7.97 -12.98
C VAL A 72 -1.39 -9.10 -13.87
N THR A 73 -2.30 -9.94 -13.37
CA THR A 73 -2.85 -11.05 -14.16
C THR A 73 -3.64 -10.58 -15.38
N THR A 74 -4.48 -9.55 -15.22
CA THR A 74 -5.27 -8.98 -16.32
C THR A 74 -4.38 -8.24 -17.33
N PHE A 75 -3.38 -7.50 -16.84
CA PHE A 75 -2.43 -6.77 -17.67
C PHE A 75 -1.57 -7.73 -18.51
N SER A 76 -0.99 -8.77 -17.89
CA SER A 76 -0.24 -9.80 -18.62
C SER A 76 -1.10 -10.55 -19.63
N ARG A 77 -2.37 -10.81 -19.31
CA ARG A 77 -3.30 -11.41 -20.27
C ARG A 77 -3.54 -10.49 -21.47
N ARG A 78 -3.79 -9.20 -21.23
CA ARG A 78 -4.00 -8.22 -22.30
C ARG A 78 -2.79 -8.05 -23.21
N ILE A 79 -1.59 -8.03 -22.65
CA ILE A 79 -0.36 -8.04 -23.45
C ILE A 79 -0.37 -9.23 -24.41
N ALA A 80 -0.67 -10.42 -23.90
CA ALA A 80 -0.63 -11.66 -24.68
C ALA A 80 -1.74 -11.76 -25.74
N THR A 81 -2.94 -11.21 -25.50
CA THR A 81 -4.11 -11.39 -26.39
C THR A 81 -4.43 -10.20 -27.27
N GLU A 82 -4.16 -8.98 -26.80
CA GLU A 82 -4.61 -7.72 -27.43
C GLU A 82 -3.45 -6.76 -27.75
N GLY A 83 -2.22 -7.13 -27.39
CA GLY A 83 -1.01 -6.34 -27.59
C GLY A 83 -0.78 -5.25 -26.54
N ASP A 84 0.42 -4.68 -26.57
CA ASP A 84 0.92 -3.74 -25.55
C ASP A 84 0.04 -2.50 -25.41
N GLN A 85 -0.44 -1.93 -26.51
CA GLN A 85 -1.23 -0.69 -26.47
C GLN A 85 -2.52 -0.86 -25.66
N SER A 86 -3.20 -2.00 -25.78
CA SER A 86 -4.42 -2.28 -25.00
C SER A 86 -4.11 -2.46 -23.51
N ALA A 87 -2.99 -3.11 -23.19
CA ALA A 87 -2.54 -3.28 -21.81
C ALA A 87 -2.16 -1.94 -21.16
N TRP A 88 -1.43 -1.08 -21.84
CA TRP A 88 -1.08 0.26 -21.33
C TRP A 88 -2.31 1.14 -21.14
N ASN A 89 -3.30 1.07 -22.03
CA ASN A 89 -4.55 1.80 -21.86
C ASN A 89 -5.35 1.28 -20.64
N LEU A 90 -5.27 -0.02 -20.31
CA LEU A 90 -5.79 -0.55 -19.04
C LEU A 90 -5.05 0.05 -17.85
N ALA A 91 -3.71 0.04 -17.89
CA ALA A 91 -2.87 0.57 -16.82
C ALA A 91 -3.18 2.04 -16.54
N SER A 92 -3.31 2.87 -17.57
CA SER A 92 -3.69 4.28 -17.40
C SER A 92 -5.06 4.43 -16.76
N LYS A 93 -6.07 3.67 -17.20
CA LYS A 93 -7.42 3.73 -16.61
C LYS A 93 -7.43 3.31 -15.14
N VAL A 94 -6.75 2.21 -14.81
CA VAL A 94 -6.65 1.72 -13.44
C VAL A 94 -5.88 2.71 -12.58
N ALA A 95 -4.75 3.24 -13.06
CA ALA A 95 -3.96 4.23 -12.33
C ALA A 95 -4.77 5.51 -12.06
N THR A 96 -5.48 6.06 -13.05
CA THR A 96 -6.32 7.24 -12.88
C THR A 96 -7.46 6.97 -11.91
N LEU A 97 -8.15 5.84 -12.03
CA LEU A 97 -9.25 5.49 -11.12
C LEU A 97 -8.78 5.32 -9.69
N THR A 98 -7.67 4.59 -9.48
CA THR A 98 -7.06 4.41 -8.17
C THR A 98 -6.61 5.74 -7.59
N LEU A 99 -5.98 6.61 -8.38
CA LEU A 99 -5.55 7.93 -7.94
C LEU A 99 -6.75 8.77 -7.49
N VAL A 100 -7.77 8.91 -8.33
CA VAL A 100 -8.98 9.70 -8.01
C VAL A 100 -9.68 9.14 -6.78
N PHE A 101 -9.85 7.83 -6.70
CA PHE A 101 -10.51 7.16 -5.57
C PHE A 101 -9.71 7.33 -4.27
N MET A 102 -8.39 7.12 -4.30
CA MET A 102 -7.53 7.31 -3.13
C MET A 102 -7.46 8.78 -2.69
N SER A 103 -7.43 9.72 -3.63
CA SER A 103 -7.49 11.16 -3.31
C SER A 103 -8.82 11.51 -2.64
N ALA A 104 -9.95 11.06 -3.18
CA ALA A 104 -11.26 11.28 -2.57
C ALA A 104 -11.33 10.64 -1.18
N LEU A 105 -10.86 9.40 -1.02
CA LEU A 105 -10.84 8.71 0.25
C LEU A 105 -9.95 9.40 1.29
N THR A 106 -8.80 9.94 0.87
CA THR A 106 -7.90 10.72 1.72
C THR A 106 -8.59 12.00 2.19
N LEU A 107 -9.25 12.74 1.28
CA LEU A 107 -9.98 13.96 1.63
C LEU A 107 -11.12 13.68 2.62
N LEU A 108 -11.87 12.60 2.40
CA LEU A 108 -12.90 12.15 3.34
C LEU A 108 -12.28 11.73 4.69
N GLY A 109 -11.14 11.03 4.66
CA GLY A 109 -10.41 10.64 5.86
C GLY A 109 -9.96 11.84 6.69
N ILE A 110 -9.51 12.92 6.05
CA ILE A 110 -9.16 14.18 6.72
C ILE A 110 -10.41 14.83 7.33
N LEU A 111 -11.51 14.91 6.59
CA LEU A 111 -12.76 15.52 7.06
C LEU A 111 -13.38 14.75 8.25
N PHE A 112 -13.31 13.42 8.21
CA PHE A 112 -13.88 12.53 9.22
C PHE A 112 -12.82 11.97 10.20
N ALA A 113 -11.61 12.54 10.22
CA ALA A 113 -10.52 12.13 11.09
C ALA A 113 -10.93 11.91 12.55
N PRO A 114 -11.67 12.83 13.23
CA PRO A 114 -12.08 12.61 14.62
C PRO A 114 -12.95 11.37 14.82
N PHE A 115 -13.82 11.05 13.87
CA PHE A 115 -14.66 9.84 13.91
C PHE A 115 -13.83 8.57 13.67
N VAL A 116 -12.91 8.61 12.70
CA VAL A 116 -12.02 7.50 12.36
C VAL A 116 -11.11 7.16 13.55
N ILE A 117 -10.51 8.16 14.20
CA ILE A 117 -9.66 7.95 15.38
C ILE A 117 -10.49 7.43 16.57
N GLY A 118 -11.72 7.90 16.75
CA GLY A 118 -12.63 7.37 17.76
C GLY A 118 -12.91 5.86 17.62
N ILE A 119 -12.94 5.35 16.38
CA ILE A 119 -13.11 3.91 16.09
C ILE A 119 -11.77 3.14 16.20
N LEU A 120 -10.68 3.71 15.69
CA LEU A 120 -9.38 3.04 15.64
C LEU A 120 -8.67 2.99 17.00
N ALA A 121 -8.95 3.95 17.89
CA ALA A 121 -8.34 4.06 19.21
C ALA A 121 -9.36 4.42 20.31
N PRO A 122 -10.37 3.56 20.57
CA PRO A 122 -11.34 3.78 21.63
C PRO A 122 -10.61 3.72 22.98
N GLY A 123 -10.45 4.87 23.65
CA GLY A 123 -9.76 5.00 24.93
C GLY A 123 -8.56 5.95 24.94
N PHE A 124 -8.25 6.61 23.82
CA PHE A 124 -7.24 7.69 23.85
C PHE A 124 -7.74 8.88 24.68
N PRO A 125 -6.90 9.43 25.58
CA PRO A 125 -7.16 10.71 26.21
C PRO A 125 -7.37 11.81 25.15
N ALA A 126 -8.22 12.80 25.43
CA ALA A 126 -8.60 13.83 24.46
C ALA A 126 -7.39 14.54 23.80
N GLU A 127 -6.34 14.79 24.58
CA GLU A 127 -5.08 15.40 24.10
C GLU A 127 -4.32 14.48 23.13
N LYS A 128 -4.26 13.17 23.41
CA LYS A 128 -3.62 12.17 22.54
C LYS A 128 -4.41 11.99 21.24
N ALA A 129 -5.73 11.98 21.31
CA ALA A 129 -6.60 11.88 20.13
C ALA A 129 -6.47 13.10 19.22
N ALA A 130 -6.41 14.31 19.78
CA ALA A 130 -6.17 15.54 19.03
C ALA A 130 -4.81 15.51 18.31
N LEU A 131 -3.75 15.05 19.01
CA LEU A 131 -2.43 14.89 18.41
C LEU A 131 -2.46 13.88 17.24
N THR A 132 -3.13 12.74 17.38
CA THR A 132 -3.29 11.75 16.31
C THR A 132 -4.01 12.28 15.08
N ILE A 133 -4.95 13.23 15.23
CA ILE A 133 -5.65 13.84 14.09
C ILE A 133 -4.73 14.78 13.30
N THR A 134 -3.76 15.40 13.97
CA THR A 134 -2.85 16.38 13.36
C THR A 134 -1.56 15.78 12.78
N LEU A 135 -1.22 14.55 13.18
CA LEU A 135 -0.04 13.79 12.72
C LEU A 135 -0.34 12.99 11.45
#